data_AF-A0A7J3ZN75-F1
#
_entry.id   AF-A0A7J3ZN75-F1
#
_cell.length_a   1.000
_cell.length_b   1.000
_cell.length_c   1.000
_cell.angle_alpha   90.00
_cell.angle_beta   90.00
_cell.angle_gamma   90.00
#
_symmetry.space_group_name_H-M   'P 1'
#
loop_
_entity.id
_entity.type
_entity.pdbx_description
1 polymer ?
#
loop_
_entity_poly.entity_id
_entity_poly.type
_entity_poly.pdbx_seq_one_letter_code
_entity_poly.pdbx_strand_id
1 'polypeptide(L)'
;MRLKRRNVAILAATGTVGQRFVQLLENHPWLEISVLAASERSAGKRYKDACVWRMETDMPREIGEMTVVNTDLKSVKEAGDVDLVFSALPGDIAGPIEESFAVEFPVLSKAAAHRMDEDVPLLIPEVNPEHLELIPIQKRKRGWSGFISTDPNCSTIQMAMTLKPLMKFGLKRVVVTTMQALSGAGYPGVASLDIIDNIIPYIAKEEEKMEIETKKILGTFDGEKVRMADIIISASCNRVNVKDGHLEVIYVDLEDKPSIEEVKEAFRRFTGEPQKLKLPTAPEKPIIVRDEIDRPQPRLDRDAGGGMSVVVGRIRSDPVMTIKYLCLGHNTIRGAAGAGILSAELMIAKGYI
;
A
#
# COMPACT_ATOMS: atom_id res chain seq x y z
N MET A 1 26.64 8.10 3.90
CA MET A 1 26.59 7.41 5.20
C MET A 1 25.80 6.13 5.00
N ARG A 2 26.35 4.96 5.38
CA ARG A 2 25.59 3.71 5.35
C ARG A 2 24.56 3.81 6.50
N LEU A 3 23.27 3.83 6.18
CA LEU A 3 22.22 3.94 7.19
C LEU A 3 22.32 2.75 8.16
N LYS A 4 22.11 3.01 9.46
CA LYS A 4 22.11 1.97 10.50
C LYS A 4 21.00 0.96 10.17
N ARG A 5 21.30 -0.34 10.26
CA ARG A 5 20.28 -1.39 10.12
C ARG A 5 19.20 -1.23 11.20
N ARG A 6 17.95 -1.45 10.82
CA ARG A 6 16.79 -1.44 11.72
C ARG A 6 16.18 -2.84 11.79
N ASN A 7 15.94 -3.29 13.00
CA ASN A 7 15.30 -4.57 13.28
C ASN A 7 13.78 -4.40 13.18
N VAL A 8 13.11 -5.27 12.43
CA VAL A 8 11.68 -5.17 12.20
C VAL A 8 10.94 -6.39 12.71
N ALA A 9 9.78 -6.15 13.32
CA ALA A 9 8.81 -7.20 13.62
C ALA A 9 7.71 -7.23 12.55
N ILE A 10 7.29 -8.43 12.14
CA ILE A 10 6.15 -8.62 11.22
C ILE A 10 5.00 -9.29 11.97
N LEU A 11 3.90 -8.56 12.15
CA LEU A 11 2.66 -9.12 12.72
C LEU A 11 1.84 -9.81 11.62
N ALA A 12 1.21 -10.93 11.96
CA ALA A 12 0.55 -11.82 11.00
C ALA A 12 1.50 -12.33 9.89
N ALA A 13 2.73 -12.65 10.26
CA ALA A 13 3.78 -13.10 9.35
C ALA A 13 3.42 -14.31 8.48
N THR A 14 2.49 -15.16 8.94
CA THR A 14 2.06 -16.37 8.19
C THR A 14 0.98 -16.08 7.14
N GLY A 15 0.32 -14.92 7.19
CA GLY A 15 -0.66 -14.50 6.19
C GLY A 15 0.00 -14.05 4.88
N THR A 16 -0.77 -13.97 3.79
CA THR A 16 -0.23 -13.66 2.45
C THR A 16 0.54 -12.33 2.38
N VAL A 17 0.07 -11.28 3.07
CA VAL A 17 0.77 -9.99 3.13
C VAL A 17 2.03 -10.09 4.02
N GLY A 18 1.96 -10.81 5.14
CA GLY A 18 3.13 -11.08 5.99
C GLY A 18 4.23 -11.85 5.25
N GLN A 19 3.85 -12.89 4.49
CA GLN A 19 4.76 -13.62 3.61
C GLN A 19 5.39 -12.70 2.54
N ARG A 20 4.61 -11.73 2.02
CA ARG A 20 5.14 -10.76 1.07
C ARG A 20 6.15 -9.79 1.70
N PHE A 21 5.94 -9.38 2.96
CA PHE A 21 6.96 -8.65 3.71
C PHE A 21 8.23 -9.49 3.86
N VAL A 22 8.11 -10.76 4.24
CA VAL A 22 9.27 -11.68 4.34
C VAL A 22 10.02 -11.76 3.02
N GLN A 23 9.31 -11.92 1.90
CA GLN A 23 9.91 -12.00 0.57
C GLN A 23 10.61 -10.70 0.17
N LEU A 24 9.97 -9.54 0.35
CA LEU A 24 10.52 -8.26 -0.10
C LEU A 24 11.63 -7.72 0.80
N LEU A 25 11.66 -8.14 2.07
CA LEU A 25 12.73 -7.80 3.00
C LEU A 25 13.96 -8.72 2.86
N GLU A 26 13.86 -9.80 2.07
CA GLU A 26 15.01 -10.64 1.77
C GLU A 26 16.09 -9.80 1.08
N ASN A 27 17.29 -9.75 1.68
CA ASN A 27 18.41 -8.92 1.23
C ASN A 27 18.17 -7.40 1.24
N HIS A 28 17.17 -6.90 1.97
CA HIS A 28 16.97 -5.46 2.11
C HIS A 28 18.19 -4.80 2.77
N PRO A 29 18.70 -3.66 2.26
CA PRO A 29 20.04 -3.19 2.64
C PRO A 29 20.18 -2.75 4.11
N TRP A 30 19.06 -2.50 4.79
CA TRP A 30 19.03 -1.84 6.10
C TRP A 30 17.75 -2.07 6.92
N LEU A 31 16.84 -2.94 6.48
CA LEU A 31 15.73 -3.44 7.30
C LEU A 31 15.93 -4.93 7.44
N GLU A 32 15.97 -5.43 8.67
CA GLU A 32 16.30 -6.82 8.99
C GLU A 32 15.18 -7.41 9.83
N ILE A 33 14.65 -8.55 9.39
CA ILE A 33 13.56 -9.24 10.10
C ILE A 33 14.13 -9.83 11.39
N SER A 34 13.72 -9.31 12.55
CA SER A 34 14.15 -9.82 13.86
C SER A 34 13.08 -10.66 14.54
N VAL A 35 11.79 -10.35 14.32
CA VAL A 35 10.68 -11.05 14.98
C VAL A 35 9.56 -11.35 13.99
N LEU A 36 9.04 -12.58 14.04
CA LEU A 36 7.85 -13.01 13.32
C LEU A 36 6.74 -13.32 14.32
N ALA A 37 5.65 -12.56 14.27
CA ALA A 37 4.49 -12.78 15.13
C ALA A 37 3.30 -13.29 14.30
N ALA A 38 2.55 -14.23 14.87
CA ALA A 38 1.32 -14.74 14.28
C ALA A 38 0.34 -15.18 15.39
N SER A 39 -0.66 -15.99 15.02
CA SER A 39 -1.66 -16.51 15.95
C SER A 39 -1.05 -17.44 17.00
N GLU A 40 -1.77 -17.62 18.13
CA GLU A 40 -1.40 -18.57 19.19
C GLU A 40 -1.15 -20.00 18.67
N ARG A 41 -1.90 -20.44 17.66
CA ARG A 41 -1.70 -21.75 17.01
C ARG A 41 -0.33 -21.89 16.34
N SER A 42 0.25 -20.78 15.92
CA SER A 42 1.54 -20.71 15.21
C SER A 42 2.70 -20.46 16.17
N ALA A 43 2.44 -19.78 17.29
CA ALA A 43 3.44 -19.45 18.29
C ALA A 43 4.17 -20.69 18.82
N GLY A 44 5.48 -20.57 19.05
CA GLY A 44 6.36 -21.64 19.53
C GLY A 44 6.85 -22.62 18.45
N LYS A 45 6.34 -22.52 17.21
CA LYS A 45 6.82 -23.32 16.07
C LYS A 45 7.85 -22.55 15.26
N ARG A 46 8.71 -23.26 14.53
CA ARG A 46 9.52 -22.62 13.49
C ARG A 46 8.65 -22.09 12.37
N TYR A 47 9.05 -21.01 11.74
CA TYR A 47 8.27 -20.36 10.70
C TYR A 47 7.95 -21.31 9.54
N LYS A 48 8.91 -22.14 9.10
CA LYS A 48 8.69 -23.15 8.05
C LYS A 48 7.65 -24.23 8.42
N ASP A 49 7.46 -24.48 9.72
CA ASP A 49 6.51 -25.48 10.23
C ASP A 49 5.12 -24.85 10.47
N ALA A 50 5.06 -23.54 10.71
CA ALA A 50 3.82 -22.79 10.94
C ALA A 50 3.24 -22.14 9.66
N CYS A 51 4.08 -21.81 8.69
CA CYS A 51 3.74 -21.05 7.51
C CYS A 51 3.65 -21.96 6.28
N VAL A 52 2.45 -22.09 5.72
CA VAL A 52 2.31 -22.60 4.35
C VAL A 52 2.75 -21.50 3.41
N TRP A 53 3.98 -21.61 2.90
CA TRP A 53 4.57 -20.63 2.00
C TRP A 53 3.86 -20.62 0.64
N ARG A 54 3.39 -19.45 0.23
CA ARG A 54 2.57 -19.25 -0.98
C ARG A 54 3.18 -18.25 -1.95
N MET A 55 4.40 -17.79 -1.69
CA MET A 55 5.13 -16.93 -2.64
C MET A 55 5.71 -17.79 -3.77
N GLU A 56 6.02 -17.16 -4.90
CA GLU A 56 6.61 -17.85 -6.06
C GLU A 56 8.11 -18.12 -5.89
N THR A 57 8.76 -17.45 -4.94
CA THR A 57 10.16 -17.70 -4.54
C THR A 57 10.21 -18.73 -3.41
N ASP A 58 11.38 -19.30 -3.15
CA ASP A 58 11.59 -20.14 -1.97
C ASP A 58 11.47 -19.32 -0.67
N MET A 59 11.15 -20.00 0.44
CA MET A 59 11.21 -19.40 1.77
C MET A 59 12.69 -19.15 2.12
N PRO A 60 13.07 -17.93 2.56
CA PRO A 60 14.44 -17.67 2.99
C PRO A 60 14.81 -18.61 4.14
N ARG A 61 15.93 -19.34 3.98
CA ARG A 61 16.29 -20.45 4.88
C ARG A 61 16.42 -20.00 6.34
N GLU A 62 17.07 -18.87 6.58
CA GLU A 62 17.30 -18.33 7.92
C GLU A 62 15.98 -17.93 8.59
N ILE A 63 15.09 -17.27 7.83
CA ILE A 63 13.75 -16.89 8.30
C ILE A 63 12.91 -18.12 8.61
N GLY A 64 13.03 -19.19 7.81
CA GLY A 64 12.32 -20.45 8.03
C GLY A 64 12.65 -21.14 9.37
N GLU A 65 13.85 -20.93 9.92
CA GLU A 65 14.25 -21.48 11.22
C GLU A 65 13.85 -20.60 12.41
N MET A 66 13.44 -19.35 12.19
CA MET A 66 12.99 -18.46 13.26
C MET A 66 11.78 -19.03 13.98
N THR A 67 11.72 -18.87 15.30
CA THR A 67 10.55 -19.25 16.11
C THR A 67 9.50 -18.15 16.03
N VAL A 68 8.28 -18.53 15.66
CA VAL A 68 7.14 -17.61 15.62
C VAL A 68 6.67 -17.34 17.04
N VAL A 69 6.35 -16.08 17.34
CA VAL A 69 5.79 -15.66 18.63
C VAL A 69 4.34 -15.23 18.51
N ASN A 70 3.67 -15.05 19.65
CA ASN A 70 2.30 -14.58 19.66
C ASN A 70 2.21 -13.10 19.29
N THR A 71 1.06 -12.67 18.75
CA THR A 71 0.83 -11.28 18.34
C THR A 71 0.43 -10.41 19.54
N ASP A 72 1.36 -10.25 20.48
CA ASP A 72 1.21 -9.34 21.60
C ASP A 72 2.54 -8.65 21.92
N LEU A 73 2.45 -7.47 22.53
CA LEU A 73 3.60 -6.60 22.79
C LEU A 73 4.68 -7.32 23.62
N LYS A 74 4.28 -8.09 24.63
CA LYS A 74 5.20 -8.77 25.54
C LYS A 74 5.99 -9.83 24.76
N SER A 75 5.30 -10.71 24.06
CA SER A 75 5.91 -11.79 23.28
C SER A 75 6.88 -11.25 22.23
N VAL A 76 6.53 -10.17 21.53
CA VAL A 76 7.41 -9.56 20.52
C VAL A 76 8.66 -8.94 21.16
N LYS A 77 8.53 -8.24 22.29
CA LYS A 77 9.68 -7.65 22.99
C LYS A 77 10.63 -8.68 23.59
N GLU A 78 10.09 -9.79 24.09
CA GLU A 78 10.90 -10.89 24.65
C GLU A 78 11.63 -11.68 23.55
N ALA A 79 11.12 -11.66 22.31
CA ALA A 79 11.67 -12.41 21.19
C ALA A 79 12.93 -11.80 20.56
N GLY A 80 13.06 -10.48 20.60
CA GLY A 80 14.21 -9.80 20.02
C GLY A 80 14.10 -8.28 20.03
N ASP A 81 15.19 -7.63 19.63
CA ASP A 81 15.23 -6.18 19.46
C ASP A 81 14.37 -5.76 18.26
N VAL A 82 13.56 -4.73 18.43
CA VAL A 82 12.65 -4.20 17.41
C VAL A 82 12.75 -2.68 17.37
N ASP A 83 13.03 -2.13 16.20
CA ASP A 83 13.01 -0.68 15.93
C ASP A 83 11.64 -0.24 15.36
N LEU A 84 10.95 -1.08 14.60
CA LEU A 84 9.64 -0.81 14.02
C LEU A 84 8.83 -2.09 13.75
N VAL A 85 7.52 -1.94 13.62
CA VAL A 85 6.57 -3.04 13.42
C VAL A 85 5.83 -2.86 12.10
N PHE A 86 5.86 -3.87 11.24
CA PHE A 86 4.93 -4.00 10.12
C PHE A 86 3.71 -4.79 10.57
N SER A 87 2.52 -4.17 10.48
CA SER A 87 1.26 -4.85 10.78
C SER A 87 0.56 -5.29 9.50
N ALA A 88 0.51 -6.60 9.28
CA ALA A 88 -0.30 -7.24 8.24
C ALA A 88 -1.59 -7.87 8.81
N LEU A 89 -2.08 -7.35 9.94
CA LEU A 89 -3.25 -7.89 10.64
C LEU A 89 -4.55 -7.68 9.84
N PRO A 90 -5.53 -8.60 9.98
CA PRO A 90 -6.90 -8.39 9.55
C PRO A 90 -7.52 -7.14 10.20
N GLY A 91 -8.34 -6.41 9.44
CA GLY A 91 -8.85 -5.10 9.86
C GLY A 91 -9.79 -5.11 11.07
N ASP A 92 -10.40 -6.25 11.39
CA ASP A 92 -11.32 -6.44 12.52
C ASP A 92 -10.61 -6.57 13.88
N ILE A 93 -9.36 -7.04 13.90
CA ILE A 93 -8.57 -7.20 15.13
C ILE A 93 -7.40 -6.23 15.25
N ALA A 94 -7.03 -5.58 14.15
CA ALA A 94 -5.83 -4.76 14.07
C ALA A 94 -5.80 -3.61 15.09
N GLY A 95 -6.91 -2.88 15.27
CA GLY A 95 -6.91 -1.61 16.00
C GLY A 95 -6.32 -1.69 17.41
N PRO A 96 -6.93 -2.44 18.35
CA PRO A 96 -6.41 -2.56 19.71
C PRO A 96 -4.99 -3.11 19.80
N ILE A 97 -4.63 -4.03 18.89
CA ILE A 97 -3.29 -4.61 18.85
C ILE A 97 -2.28 -3.54 18.43
N GLU A 98 -2.53 -2.84 17.32
CA GLU A 98 -1.67 -1.78 16.79
C GLU A 98 -1.48 -0.64 17.79
N GLU A 99 -2.55 -0.21 18.48
CA GLU A 99 -2.47 0.78 19.55
C GLU A 99 -1.57 0.32 20.70
N SER A 100 -1.61 -0.96 21.09
CA SER A 100 -0.74 -1.48 22.15
C SER A 100 0.74 -1.43 21.77
N PHE A 101 1.07 -1.67 20.50
CA PHE A 101 2.44 -1.52 20.00
C PHE A 101 2.85 -0.07 19.85
N ALA A 102 1.93 0.80 19.42
CA ALA A 102 2.20 2.21 19.15
C ALA A 102 2.60 3.02 20.39
N VAL A 103 2.29 2.54 21.59
CA VAL A 103 2.80 3.10 22.85
C VAL A 103 4.33 3.22 22.82
N GLU A 104 5.01 2.22 22.26
CA GLU A 104 6.48 2.09 22.30
C GLU A 104 7.14 2.11 20.92
N PHE A 105 6.47 1.58 19.88
CA PHE A 105 7.07 1.35 18.57
C PHE A 105 6.38 2.12 17.44
N PRO A 106 7.11 2.54 16.40
CA PRO A 106 6.53 2.85 15.10
C PRO A 106 5.79 1.63 14.53
N VAL A 107 4.50 1.77 14.26
CA VAL A 107 3.64 0.73 13.66
C VAL A 107 3.23 1.19 12.27
N LEU A 108 3.67 0.46 11.25
CA LEU A 108 3.29 0.67 9.86
C LEU A 108 2.25 -0.37 9.46
N SER A 109 1.00 0.06 9.44
CA SER A 109 -0.17 -0.80 9.32
C SER A 109 -0.73 -0.89 7.91
N LYS A 110 -1.15 -2.11 7.55
CA LYS A 110 -1.92 -2.43 6.34
C LYS A 110 -3.39 -2.63 6.58
N ALA A 111 -3.81 -2.63 7.84
CA ALA A 111 -5.21 -2.70 8.21
C ALA A 111 -5.95 -1.41 7.87
N ALA A 112 -7.27 -1.51 7.75
CA ALA A 112 -8.13 -0.35 7.54
C ALA A 112 -8.44 0.42 8.84
N ALA A 113 -8.14 -0.16 10.00
CA ALA A 113 -8.62 0.28 11.32
C ALA A 113 -8.38 1.76 11.60
N HIS A 114 -7.18 2.27 11.29
CA HIS A 114 -6.76 3.63 11.62
C HIS A 114 -6.64 4.57 10.42
N ARG A 115 -6.99 4.13 9.20
CA ARG A 115 -6.74 4.91 7.98
C ARG A 115 -7.40 6.28 7.98
N MET A 116 -8.56 6.39 8.62
CA MET A 116 -9.37 7.61 8.64
C MET A 116 -9.26 8.39 9.95
N ASP A 117 -8.47 7.94 10.92
CA ASP A 117 -8.21 8.70 12.15
C ASP A 117 -7.54 10.03 11.80
N GLU A 118 -7.98 11.13 12.42
CA GLU A 118 -7.53 12.48 12.05
C GLU A 118 -6.03 12.71 12.30
N ASP A 119 -5.45 12.02 13.28
CA ASP A 119 -4.05 12.12 13.68
C ASP A 119 -3.17 11.01 13.11
N VAL A 120 -3.69 10.10 12.29
CA VAL A 120 -2.93 9.01 11.66
C VAL A 120 -2.64 9.36 10.20
N PRO A 121 -1.37 9.35 9.74
CA PRO A 121 -1.05 9.47 8.32
C PRO A 121 -1.60 8.29 7.52
N LEU A 122 -2.22 8.60 6.38
CA LEU A 122 -2.61 7.64 5.34
C LEU A 122 -1.70 7.86 4.12
N LEU A 123 -0.57 7.15 4.09
CA LEU A 123 0.61 7.57 3.36
C LEU A 123 0.78 6.84 2.03
N ILE A 124 1.05 7.61 0.98
CA ILE A 124 1.69 7.16 -0.24
C ILE A 124 2.94 8.03 -0.40
N PRO A 125 4.15 7.48 -0.20
CA PRO A 125 5.39 8.26 -0.12
C PRO A 125 5.63 9.26 -1.27
N GLU A 126 5.21 8.93 -2.49
CA GLU A 126 5.33 9.81 -3.66
C GLU A 126 4.25 10.89 -3.77
N VAL A 127 3.11 10.74 -3.10
CA VAL A 127 1.91 11.58 -3.28
C VAL A 127 1.75 12.61 -2.17
N ASN A 128 1.93 12.18 -0.92
CA ASN A 128 1.65 12.99 0.27
C ASN A 128 2.68 12.81 1.40
N PRO A 129 4.00 12.91 1.14
CA PRO A 129 5.03 12.81 2.17
C PRO A 129 4.88 13.86 3.28
N GLU A 130 4.23 14.98 3.02
CA GLU A 130 3.93 16.04 3.98
C GLU A 130 2.93 15.62 5.06
N HIS A 131 2.14 14.55 4.86
CA HIS A 131 1.22 14.06 5.90
C HIS A 131 1.97 13.37 7.06
N LEU A 132 3.28 13.11 6.93
CA LEU A 132 4.11 12.63 8.03
C LEU A 132 4.19 13.63 9.20
N GLU A 133 3.88 14.91 8.96
CA GLU A 133 3.77 15.94 10.02
C GLU A 133 2.64 15.67 11.02
N LEU A 134 1.73 14.72 10.74
CA LEU A 134 0.77 14.22 11.72
C LEU A 134 1.44 13.40 12.84
N ILE A 135 2.60 12.78 12.59
CA ILE A 135 3.25 11.89 13.58
C ILE A 135 3.57 12.63 14.89
N PRO A 136 4.25 13.79 14.90
CA PRO A 136 4.47 14.54 16.14
C PRO A 136 3.17 14.95 16.85
N ILE A 137 2.10 15.22 16.10
CA ILE A 137 0.79 15.58 16.64
C ILE A 137 0.15 14.36 17.32
N GLN A 138 0.14 13.21 16.64
CA GLN A 138 -0.34 11.94 17.17
C GLN A 138 0.38 11.58 18.47
N LYS A 139 1.71 11.63 18.50
CA LYS A 139 2.52 11.31 19.67
C LYS A 139 2.13 12.16 20.88
N ARG A 140 1.95 13.48 20.69
CA ARG A 140 1.50 14.39 21.75
C ARG A 140 0.06 14.10 22.19
N LYS A 141 -0.85 13.89 21.24
CA LYS A 141 -2.29 13.67 21.52
C LYS A 141 -2.55 12.33 22.21
N ARG A 142 -1.80 11.29 21.84
CA ARG A 142 -1.96 9.92 22.34
C ARG A 142 -1.04 9.59 23.51
N GLY A 143 -0.03 10.42 23.78
CA GLY A 143 0.97 10.16 24.83
C GLY A 143 1.90 8.99 24.50
N TRP A 144 2.12 8.74 23.21
CA TRP A 144 2.89 7.61 22.71
C TRP A 144 4.33 7.98 22.38
N SER A 145 5.27 7.06 22.65
CA SER A 145 6.66 7.18 22.21
C SER A 145 6.87 6.58 20.82
N GLY A 146 6.06 5.60 20.43
CA GLY A 146 5.89 5.14 19.06
C GLY A 146 4.87 5.98 18.29
N PHE A 147 4.26 5.40 17.25
CA PHE A 147 3.18 6.02 16.46
C PHE A 147 2.52 4.98 15.55
N ILE A 148 1.35 5.30 14.98
CA ILE A 148 0.73 4.51 13.91
C ILE A 148 0.76 5.31 12.62
N SER A 149 1.23 4.69 11.54
CA SER A 149 1.02 5.15 10.18
C SER A 149 0.39 4.03 9.35
N THR A 150 -0.46 4.40 8.40
CA THR A 150 -1.16 3.44 7.55
C THR A 150 -0.82 3.71 6.09
N ASP A 151 -0.74 2.66 5.27
CA ASP A 151 -0.86 2.84 3.81
C ASP A 151 -2.28 2.46 3.35
N PRO A 152 -2.74 3.03 2.21
CA PRO A 152 -4.10 2.89 1.72
C PRO A 152 -4.51 1.47 1.33
N ASN A 153 -5.79 1.36 0.99
CA ASN A 153 -6.34 0.25 0.23
C ASN A 153 -5.55 0.06 -1.08
N CYS A 154 -5.39 -1.20 -1.48
CA CYS A 154 -4.54 -1.60 -2.58
C CYS A 154 -4.99 -1.09 -3.96
N SER A 155 -6.28 -0.79 -4.16
CA SER A 155 -6.81 -0.12 -5.35
C SER A 155 -6.65 1.39 -5.23
N THR A 156 -7.02 1.94 -4.06
CA THR A 156 -6.87 3.38 -3.78
C THR A 156 -5.47 3.92 -4.06
N ILE A 157 -4.41 3.20 -3.66
CA ILE A 157 -3.03 3.65 -3.92
C ILE A 157 -2.72 3.77 -5.42
N GLN A 158 -3.28 2.90 -6.25
CA GLN A 158 -3.03 2.89 -7.70
C GLN A 158 -3.71 4.08 -8.35
N MET A 159 -4.98 4.30 -8.01
CA MET A 159 -5.74 5.46 -8.45
C MET A 159 -5.10 6.78 -7.96
N ALA A 160 -4.80 6.90 -6.67
CA ALA A 160 -4.28 8.15 -6.11
C ALA A 160 -2.91 8.54 -6.69
N MET A 161 -2.05 7.54 -6.97
CA MET A 161 -0.79 7.76 -7.67
C MET A 161 -0.99 8.41 -9.04
N THR A 162 -1.98 7.97 -9.82
CA THR A 162 -2.26 8.55 -11.14
C THR A 162 -3.02 9.87 -11.04
N LEU A 163 -3.88 10.06 -10.03
CA LEU A 163 -4.61 11.32 -9.87
C LEU A 163 -3.71 12.48 -9.43
N LYS A 164 -2.67 12.24 -8.60
CA LYS A 164 -1.77 13.29 -8.11
C LYS A 164 -1.16 14.18 -9.21
N PRO A 165 -0.52 13.66 -10.27
CA PRO A 165 0.01 14.51 -11.34
C PRO A 165 -1.06 15.23 -12.17
N LEU A 166 -2.32 14.81 -12.10
CA LEU A 166 -3.44 15.46 -12.79
C LEU A 166 -4.08 16.59 -11.97
N MET A 167 -3.82 16.67 -10.67
CA MET A 167 -4.37 17.72 -9.81
C MET A 167 -4.01 19.14 -10.30
N LYS A 168 -2.85 19.30 -10.95
CA LYS A 168 -2.41 20.59 -11.53
C LYS A 168 -3.32 21.12 -12.65
N PHE A 169 -4.20 20.27 -13.20
CA PHE A 169 -5.19 20.62 -14.22
C PHE A 169 -6.58 20.89 -13.61
N GLY A 170 -6.68 21.03 -12.29
CA GLY A 170 -7.94 21.25 -11.58
C GLY A 170 -8.85 20.03 -11.58
N LEU A 171 -8.39 18.90 -11.03
CA LEU A 171 -9.19 17.68 -10.90
C LEU A 171 -10.46 17.93 -10.07
N LYS A 172 -11.64 17.66 -10.65
CA LYS A 172 -12.95 17.89 -10.00
C LYS A 172 -13.71 16.61 -9.68
N ARG A 173 -13.79 15.70 -10.66
CA ARG A 173 -14.60 14.48 -10.56
C ARG A 173 -13.86 13.27 -11.10
N VAL A 174 -14.09 12.12 -10.48
CA VAL A 174 -13.53 10.83 -10.89
C VAL A 174 -14.64 9.78 -10.91
N VAL A 175 -14.70 9.00 -11.99
CA VAL A 175 -15.49 7.76 -12.04
C VAL A 175 -14.50 6.63 -12.28
N VAL A 176 -14.55 5.61 -11.44
CA VAL A 176 -13.64 4.46 -11.52
C VAL A 176 -14.40 3.14 -11.49
N THR A 177 -14.00 2.23 -12.37
CA THR A 177 -14.43 0.82 -12.32
C THR A 177 -13.22 -0.07 -12.17
N THR A 178 -13.19 -0.91 -11.13
CA THR A 178 -12.06 -1.79 -10.86
C THR A 178 -12.35 -3.23 -11.28
N MET A 179 -11.30 -3.91 -11.76
CA MET A 179 -11.22 -5.34 -12.00
C MET A 179 -10.08 -5.86 -11.13
N GLN A 180 -10.42 -6.25 -9.91
CA GLN A 180 -9.46 -6.62 -8.89
C GLN A 180 -9.14 -8.11 -8.94
N ALA A 181 -7.84 -8.40 -8.83
CA ALA A 181 -7.30 -9.74 -8.70
C ALA A 181 -7.72 -10.45 -7.41
N LEU A 182 -7.66 -11.78 -7.45
CA LEU A 182 -8.02 -12.69 -6.36
C LEU A 182 -7.14 -12.53 -5.12
N SER A 183 -5.84 -12.26 -5.29
CA SER A 183 -4.92 -12.14 -4.16
C SER A 183 -5.24 -10.99 -3.20
N GLY A 184 -6.06 -10.01 -3.63
CA GLY A 184 -6.57 -8.94 -2.77
C GLY A 184 -7.52 -9.42 -1.68
N ALA A 185 -8.13 -10.60 -1.83
CA ALA A 185 -8.96 -11.22 -0.79
C ALA A 185 -8.15 -12.03 0.23
N GLY A 186 -6.82 -12.09 0.09
CA GLY A 186 -5.96 -12.93 0.91
C GLY A 186 -6.11 -14.41 0.61
N TYR A 187 -5.82 -15.27 1.60
CA TYR A 187 -6.01 -16.72 1.51
C TYR A 187 -6.76 -17.21 2.77
N PRO A 188 -7.81 -18.05 2.66
CA PRO A 188 -8.25 -18.79 1.46
C PRO A 188 -8.93 -17.94 0.38
N GLY A 189 -9.25 -16.67 0.67
CA GLY A 189 -9.69 -15.70 -0.33
C GLY A 189 -11.02 -16.07 -0.99
N VAL A 190 -11.11 -15.86 -2.29
CA VAL A 190 -12.30 -16.17 -3.11
C VAL A 190 -12.27 -17.63 -3.52
N ALA A 191 -13.36 -18.37 -3.31
CA ALA A 191 -13.43 -19.77 -3.72
C ALA A 191 -13.37 -19.90 -5.25
N SER A 192 -12.76 -20.97 -5.75
CA SER A 192 -12.55 -21.16 -7.19
C SER A 192 -13.86 -21.19 -7.99
N LEU A 193 -14.90 -21.84 -7.47
CA LEU A 193 -16.21 -21.94 -8.12
C LEU A 193 -16.94 -20.59 -8.20
N ASP A 194 -16.62 -19.63 -7.32
CA ASP A 194 -17.23 -18.30 -7.35
C ASP A 194 -16.68 -17.43 -8.50
N ILE A 195 -15.49 -17.74 -9.02
CA ILE A 195 -14.77 -16.87 -9.97
C ILE A 195 -14.41 -17.51 -11.32
N ILE A 196 -14.33 -18.84 -11.42
CA ILE A 196 -14.12 -19.50 -12.71
C ILE A 196 -15.32 -19.22 -13.61
N ASP A 197 -15.05 -18.75 -14.84
CA ASP A 197 -16.08 -18.35 -15.80
C ASP A 197 -17.04 -17.26 -15.28
N ASN A 198 -16.59 -16.44 -14.32
CA ASN A 198 -17.44 -15.48 -13.64
C ASN A 198 -16.74 -14.14 -13.34
N ILE A 199 -17.55 -13.13 -13.01
CA ILE A 199 -17.14 -11.84 -12.45
C ILE A 199 -18.03 -11.59 -11.23
N ILE A 200 -17.44 -11.20 -10.10
CA ILE A 200 -18.22 -10.85 -8.90
C ILE A 200 -18.32 -9.32 -8.85
N PRO A 201 -19.51 -8.72 -9.03
CA PRO A 201 -19.67 -7.27 -9.15
C PRO A 201 -19.78 -6.57 -7.79
N TYR A 202 -19.16 -7.14 -6.74
CA TYR A 202 -19.22 -6.61 -5.39
C TYR A 202 -18.00 -7.02 -4.58
N ILE A 203 -17.39 -6.05 -3.90
CA ILE A 203 -16.37 -6.27 -2.90
C ILE A 203 -16.74 -5.40 -1.68
N ALA A 204 -17.00 -6.05 -0.55
CA ALA A 204 -17.52 -5.38 0.63
C ALA A 204 -16.60 -4.24 1.11
N LYS A 205 -17.19 -3.05 1.27
CA LYS A 205 -16.56 -1.81 1.74
C LYS A 205 -15.47 -1.25 0.80
N GLU A 206 -15.30 -1.80 -0.39
CA GLU A 206 -14.17 -1.43 -1.26
C GLU A 206 -14.41 -0.09 -1.95
N GLU A 207 -15.64 0.14 -2.41
CA GLU A 207 -16.07 1.38 -3.07
C GLU A 207 -15.94 2.56 -2.11
N GLU A 208 -16.49 2.44 -0.89
CA GLU A 208 -16.46 3.49 0.12
C GLU A 208 -15.03 3.82 0.54
N LYS A 209 -14.15 2.80 0.65
CA LYS A 209 -12.72 3.01 0.94
C LYS A 209 -12.05 3.78 -0.19
N MET A 210 -12.24 3.38 -1.45
CA MET A 210 -11.64 4.08 -2.59
C MET A 210 -12.06 5.54 -2.65
N GLU A 211 -13.32 5.82 -2.38
CA GLU A 211 -13.86 7.18 -2.39
C GLU A 211 -13.30 8.03 -1.24
N ILE A 212 -13.35 7.55 0.00
CA ILE A 212 -12.98 8.37 1.16
C ILE A 212 -11.47 8.48 1.36
N GLU A 213 -10.73 7.38 1.16
CA GLU A 213 -9.28 7.35 1.37
C GLU A 213 -8.57 8.26 0.36
N THR A 214 -9.00 8.26 -0.90
CA THR A 214 -8.42 9.12 -1.95
C THR A 214 -8.52 10.60 -1.60
N LYS A 215 -9.63 11.03 -1.00
CA LYS A 215 -9.80 12.43 -0.57
C LYS A 215 -8.82 12.80 0.54
N LYS A 216 -8.58 11.91 1.50
CA LYS A 216 -7.57 12.15 2.55
C LYS A 216 -6.16 12.18 1.93
N ILE A 217 -5.82 11.21 1.09
CA ILE A 217 -4.50 11.08 0.45
C ILE A 217 -4.13 12.29 -0.41
N LEU A 218 -5.07 12.76 -1.24
CA LEU A 218 -4.86 13.94 -2.09
C LEU A 218 -5.12 15.27 -1.35
N GLY A 219 -5.50 15.18 -0.07
CA GLY A 219 -5.76 16.34 0.79
C GLY A 219 -4.49 17.10 1.16
N THR A 220 -4.68 18.28 1.74
CA THR A 220 -3.60 19.17 2.13
C THR A 220 -3.47 19.21 3.64
N PHE A 221 -2.25 19.05 4.16
CA PHE A 221 -1.96 19.27 5.57
C PHE A 221 -1.95 20.77 5.88
N ASP A 222 -2.75 21.22 6.86
CA ASP A 222 -2.91 22.65 7.20
C ASP A 222 -2.09 23.11 8.42
N GLY A 223 -1.23 22.23 8.94
CA GLY A 223 -0.43 22.47 10.15
C GLY A 223 -0.98 21.76 11.40
N GLU A 224 -2.24 21.34 11.38
CA GLU A 224 -2.86 20.59 12.48
C GLU A 224 -3.47 19.27 12.00
N LYS A 225 -4.13 19.28 10.84
CA LYS A 225 -4.78 18.10 10.27
C LYS A 225 -4.73 18.11 8.75
N VAL A 226 -5.15 16.98 8.16
CA VAL A 226 -5.33 16.90 6.71
C VAL A 226 -6.73 17.37 6.36
N ARG A 227 -6.83 18.43 5.55
CA ARG A 227 -8.06 18.82 4.88
C ARG A 227 -8.25 17.92 3.67
N MET A 228 -9.35 17.18 3.64
CA MET A 228 -9.71 16.32 2.53
C MET A 228 -9.78 17.11 1.22
N ALA A 229 -9.32 16.52 0.13
CA ALA A 229 -9.43 17.09 -1.21
C ALA A 229 -10.91 17.26 -1.59
N ASP A 230 -11.25 18.43 -2.15
CA ASP A 230 -12.58 18.73 -2.67
C ASP A 230 -12.76 18.13 -4.06
N ILE A 231 -12.87 16.80 -4.10
CA ILE A 231 -13.10 16.02 -5.31
C ILE A 231 -14.29 15.07 -5.10
N ILE A 232 -15.05 14.84 -6.16
CA ILE A 232 -16.13 13.85 -6.16
C ILE A 232 -15.62 12.57 -6.81
N ILE A 233 -15.80 11.44 -6.15
CA ILE A 233 -15.36 10.13 -6.64
C ILE A 233 -16.56 9.21 -6.59
N SER A 234 -16.76 8.43 -7.65
CA SER A 234 -17.72 7.33 -7.70
C SER A 234 -16.98 6.06 -8.12
N ALA A 235 -17.00 5.05 -7.26
CA ALA A 235 -16.33 3.78 -7.49
C ALA A 235 -17.33 2.65 -7.76
N SER A 236 -16.94 1.72 -8.63
CA SER A 236 -17.60 0.42 -8.80
C SER A 236 -16.53 -0.67 -8.76
N CYS A 237 -16.61 -1.57 -7.78
CA CYS A 237 -15.52 -2.50 -7.49
C CYS A 237 -15.88 -3.96 -7.77
N ASN A 238 -15.11 -4.60 -8.66
CA ASN A 238 -15.42 -5.95 -9.15
C ASN A 238 -14.24 -6.89 -8.93
N ARG A 239 -14.52 -8.17 -8.68
CA ARG A 239 -13.51 -9.23 -8.65
C ARG A 239 -13.49 -9.96 -9.99
N VAL A 240 -12.29 -10.23 -10.50
CA VAL A 240 -12.06 -10.99 -11.73
C VAL A 240 -11.11 -12.17 -11.50
N ASN A 241 -11.12 -13.16 -12.40
CA ASN A 241 -10.25 -14.33 -12.35
C ASN A 241 -8.80 -14.00 -12.80
N VAL A 242 -8.14 -13.12 -12.06
CA VAL A 242 -6.75 -12.72 -12.24
C VAL A 242 -6.01 -12.96 -10.93
N LYS A 243 -4.84 -13.59 -10.97
CA LYS A 243 -4.08 -13.94 -9.76
C LYS A 243 -3.61 -12.70 -8.98
N ASP A 244 -2.89 -11.80 -9.65
CA ASP A 244 -2.33 -10.56 -9.09
C ASP A 244 -2.43 -9.44 -10.13
N GLY A 245 -2.57 -8.19 -9.66
CA GLY A 245 -2.71 -6.99 -10.47
C GLY A 245 -4.16 -6.49 -10.47
N HIS A 246 -4.40 -5.27 -10.00
CA HIS A 246 -5.72 -4.63 -10.10
C HIS A 246 -5.72 -3.71 -11.31
N LEU A 247 -6.68 -3.89 -12.21
CA LEU A 247 -6.86 -3.03 -13.37
C LEU A 247 -8.01 -2.07 -13.08
N GLU A 248 -7.83 -0.79 -13.35
CA GLU A 248 -8.84 0.23 -13.12
C GLU A 248 -9.11 1.00 -14.40
N VAL A 249 -10.38 1.21 -14.71
CA VAL A 249 -10.83 2.11 -15.79
C VAL A 249 -11.23 3.42 -15.13
N ILE A 250 -10.51 4.48 -15.44
CA ILE A 250 -10.67 5.78 -14.76
C ILE A 250 -11.10 6.83 -15.78
N TYR A 251 -12.14 7.56 -15.43
CA TYR A 251 -12.60 8.75 -16.12
C TYR A 251 -12.40 9.94 -15.17
N VAL A 252 -11.78 11.01 -15.67
CA VAL A 252 -11.51 12.22 -14.89
C VAL A 252 -12.10 13.43 -15.57
N ASP A 253 -12.70 14.29 -14.77
CA ASP A 253 -13.13 15.62 -15.14
C ASP A 253 -12.17 16.63 -14.54
N LEU A 254 -11.59 17.44 -15.42
CA LEU A 254 -10.58 18.44 -15.13
C LEU A 254 -11.17 19.82 -15.45
N GLU A 255 -10.76 20.83 -14.69
CA GLU A 255 -11.09 22.22 -14.98
C GLU A 255 -10.44 22.68 -16.28
N ASP A 256 -9.16 22.35 -16.45
CA ASP A 256 -8.42 22.61 -17.67
C ASP A 256 -8.72 21.55 -18.73
N LYS A 257 -8.38 21.87 -19.99
CA LYS A 257 -8.51 20.95 -21.13
C LYS A 257 -7.14 20.59 -21.69
N PRO A 258 -6.30 19.84 -20.93
CA PRO A 258 -4.98 19.45 -21.41
C PRO A 258 -5.10 18.53 -22.63
N SER A 259 -4.14 18.67 -23.54
CA SER A 259 -3.92 17.69 -24.61
C SER A 259 -3.53 16.32 -24.04
N ILE A 260 -3.75 15.27 -24.81
CA ILE A 260 -3.37 13.90 -24.42
C ILE A 260 -1.86 13.80 -24.14
N GLU A 261 -1.04 14.54 -24.87
CA GLU A 261 0.41 14.51 -24.65
C GLU A 261 0.80 15.22 -23.35
N GLU A 262 0.14 16.32 -22.97
CA GLU A 262 0.37 16.96 -21.67
C GLU A 262 0.00 16.04 -20.50
N VAL A 263 -1.06 15.24 -20.65
CA VAL A 263 -1.46 14.22 -19.67
C VAL A 263 -0.41 13.10 -19.60
N LYS A 264 0.01 12.55 -20.74
CA LYS A 264 1.07 11.53 -20.80
C LYS A 264 2.35 12.04 -20.16
N GLU A 265 2.74 13.28 -20.44
CA GLU A 265 3.95 13.86 -19.89
C GLU A 265 3.83 14.14 -18.38
N ALA A 266 2.65 14.52 -17.89
CA ALA A 266 2.40 14.63 -16.45
C ALA A 266 2.62 13.29 -15.74
N PHE A 267 2.17 12.18 -16.34
CA PHE A 267 2.45 10.84 -15.81
C PHE A 267 3.93 10.47 -15.90
N ARG A 268 4.57 10.63 -17.07
CA ARG A 268 5.98 10.25 -17.29
C ARG A 268 6.95 11.01 -16.39
N ARG A 269 6.65 12.28 -16.08
CA ARG A 269 7.48 13.13 -15.20
C ARG A 269 7.18 12.97 -13.72
N PHE A 270 6.14 12.22 -13.35
CA PHE A 270 5.76 12.11 -11.95
C PHE A 270 6.85 11.42 -11.14
N THR A 271 7.38 12.14 -10.15
CA THR A 271 8.38 11.67 -9.19
C THR A 271 8.05 12.28 -7.82
N GLY A 272 8.44 11.61 -6.74
CA GLY A 272 8.23 12.06 -5.38
C GLY A 272 9.51 12.07 -4.55
N GLU A 273 9.36 12.28 -3.24
CA GLU A 273 10.47 12.20 -2.28
C GLU A 273 11.25 10.88 -2.33
N PRO A 274 10.62 9.69 -2.50
CA PRO A 274 11.35 8.44 -2.58
C PRO A 274 12.41 8.38 -3.70
N GLN A 275 12.08 8.91 -4.88
CA GLN A 275 13.01 8.93 -6.03
C GLN A 275 14.16 9.91 -5.79
N LYS A 276 13.88 11.08 -5.20
CA LYS A 276 14.90 12.09 -4.87
C LYS A 276 15.90 11.56 -3.84
N LEU A 277 15.40 10.85 -2.83
CA LEU A 277 16.18 10.23 -1.77
C LEU A 277 16.83 8.91 -2.21
N LYS A 278 16.49 8.39 -3.39
CA LYS A 278 16.96 7.11 -3.93
C LYS A 278 16.72 5.96 -2.93
N LEU A 279 15.52 5.91 -2.36
CA LEU A 279 15.16 4.87 -1.40
C LEU A 279 15.21 3.48 -2.09
N PRO A 280 15.68 2.43 -1.42
CA PRO A 280 15.91 1.12 -2.06
C PRO A 280 14.68 0.51 -2.72
N THR A 281 13.50 0.67 -2.12
CA THR A 281 12.24 0.12 -2.64
C THR A 281 11.55 1.08 -3.62
N ALA A 282 12.06 2.30 -3.79
CA ALA A 282 11.48 3.27 -4.71
C ALA A 282 11.72 2.84 -6.16
N PRO A 283 10.67 2.74 -7.00
CA PRO A 283 10.87 2.53 -8.42
C PRO A 283 11.47 3.79 -9.05
N GLU A 284 12.33 3.62 -10.05
CA GLU A 284 12.89 4.73 -10.83
C GLU A 284 11.77 5.59 -11.45
N LYS A 285 10.72 4.91 -11.96
CA LYS A 285 9.53 5.52 -12.55
C LYS A 285 8.29 5.07 -11.78
N PRO A 286 7.72 5.91 -10.90
CA PRO A 286 6.51 5.55 -10.16
C PRO A 286 5.31 5.29 -11.07
N ILE A 287 5.23 6.01 -12.19
CA ILE A 287 4.24 5.78 -13.24
C ILE A 287 4.95 5.44 -14.55
N ILE A 288 4.52 4.36 -15.20
CA ILE A 288 5.00 3.94 -16.53
C ILE A 288 3.85 4.10 -17.50
N VAL A 289 4.06 4.85 -18.58
CA VAL A 289 3.06 5.06 -19.63
C VAL A 289 3.28 4.04 -20.75
N ARG A 290 2.20 3.37 -21.18
CA ARG A 290 2.13 2.49 -22.34
C ARG A 290 1.38 3.18 -23.47
N ASP A 291 1.99 3.20 -24.65
CA ASP A 291 1.41 3.79 -25.86
C ASP A 291 0.66 2.76 -26.71
N GLU A 292 0.92 1.47 -26.48
CA GLU A 292 0.26 0.37 -27.15
C GLU A 292 -1.24 0.33 -26.82
N ILE A 293 -2.07 0.09 -27.84
CA ILE A 293 -3.53 0.17 -27.73
C ILE A 293 -4.16 -0.94 -26.88
N ASP A 294 -3.44 -1.99 -26.52
CA ASP A 294 -3.94 -3.13 -25.76
C ASP A 294 -3.26 -3.25 -24.39
N ARG A 295 -2.70 -2.14 -23.88
CA ARG A 295 -1.97 -2.08 -22.61
C ARG A 295 -2.56 -1.04 -21.64
N PRO A 296 -2.46 -1.25 -20.32
CA PRO A 296 -1.74 -2.34 -19.63
C PRO A 296 -2.54 -3.66 -19.56
N GLN A 297 -1.83 -4.76 -19.29
CA GLN A 297 -2.43 -6.09 -19.04
C GLN A 297 -1.86 -6.69 -17.75
N PRO A 298 -2.69 -7.20 -16.81
CA PRO A 298 -2.22 -7.72 -15.52
C PRO A 298 -1.04 -8.69 -15.63
N ARG A 299 -1.14 -9.69 -16.52
CA ARG A 299 -0.10 -10.71 -16.72
C ARG A 299 1.22 -10.15 -17.26
N LEU A 300 1.19 -9.05 -18.02
CA LEU A 300 2.36 -8.53 -18.74
C LEU A 300 3.03 -7.34 -18.04
N ASP A 301 2.28 -6.64 -17.18
CA ASP A 301 2.68 -5.32 -16.65
C ASP A 301 2.70 -5.25 -15.12
N ARG A 302 2.06 -6.17 -14.39
CA ARG A 302 1.96 -6.06 -12.92
C ARG A 302 3.31 -5.98 -12.22
N ASP A 303 4.36 -6.57 -12.78
CA ASP A 303 5.69 -6.62 -12.18
C ASP A 303 6.59 -5.44 -12.60
N ALA A 304 6.05 -4.44 -13.29
CA ALA A 304 6.79 -3.26 -13.71
C ALA A 304 7.39 -2.51 -12.51
N GLY A 305 8.67 -2.12 -12.62
CA GLY A 305 9.42 -1.53 -11.51
C GLY A 305 9.52 -2.45 -10.29
N GLY A 306 9.60 -3.78 -10.50
CA GLY A 306 9.58 -4.76 -9.41
C GLY A 306 8.22 -4.86 -8.71
N GLY A 307 7.15 -4.52 -9.42
CA GLY A 307 5.79 -4.43 -8.88
C GLY A 307 5.49 -3.15 -8.11
N MET A 308 6.44 -2.20 -8.04
CA MET A 308 6.27 -0.90 -7.36
C MET A 308 5.80 0.24 -8.28
N SER A 309 5.90 0.09 -9.60
CA SER A 309 5.37 1.08 -10.54
C SER A 309 3.89 0.83 -10.83
N VAL A 310 3.12 1.92 -10.99
CA VAL A 310 1.77 1.87 -11.59
C VAL A 310 1.91 2.05 -13.09
N VAL A 311 1.27 1.18 -13.88
CA VAL A 311 1.31 1.24 -15.34
C VAL A 311 0.03 1.86 -15.86
N VAL A 312 0.13 2.93 -16.63
CA VAL A 312 -0.98 3.65 -17.24
C VAL A 312 -0.97 3.45 -18.74
N GLY A 313 -2.14 3.26 -19.34
CA GLY A 313 -2.27 3.15 -20.80
C GLY A 313 -3.63 3.61 -21.27
N ARG A 314 -3.89 3.48 -22.57
CA ARG A 314 -5.20 3.79 -23.18
C ARG A 314 -5.71 5.21 -22.90
N ILE A 315 -4.79 6.16 -22.68
CA ILE A 315 -5.07 7.57 -22.35
C ILE A 315 -5.70 8.26 -23.57
N ARG A 316 -6.89 8.81 -23.41
CA ARG A 316 -7.68 9.42 -24.49
C ARG A 316 -8.64 10.46 -23.95
N SER A 317 -9.13 11.33 -24.84
CA SER A 317 -10.22 12.24 -24.50
C SER A 317 -11.49 11.44 -24.25
N ASP A 318 -12.34 11.97 -23.38
CA ASP A 318 -13.68 11.45 -23.14
C ASP A 318 -14.73 12.50 -23.55
N PRO A 319 -15.84 12.11 -24.19
CA PRO A 319 -16.88 13.07 -24.59
C PRO A 319 -17.82 13.49 -23.46
N VAL A 320 -17.83 12.79 -22.32
CA VAL A 320 -18.69 13.10 -21.15
C VAL A 320 -17.86 13.77 -20.05
N MET A 321 -16.67 13.25 -19.81
CA MET A 321 -15.68 13.76 -18.88
C MET A 321 -14.60 14.54 -19.66
N THR A 322 -13.38 14.68 -19.13
CA THR A 322 -12.27 15.30 -19.89
C THR A 322 -11.37 14.22 -20.50
N ILE A 323 -10.91 13.28 -19.67
CA ILE A 323 -9.95 12.24 -20.04
C ILE A 323 -10.41 10.90 -19.49
N LYS A 324 -10.09 9.82 -20.20
CA LYS A 324 -10.17 8.46 -19.67
C LYS A 324 -8.90 7.69 -19.95
N TYR A 325 -8.55 6.80 -19.03
CA TYR A 325 -7.35 5.96 -19.10
C TYR A 325 -7.57 4.66 -18.32
N LEU A 326 -6.63 3.73 -18.44
CA LEU A 326 -6.53 2.61 -17.53
C LEU A 326 -5.26 2.71 -16.71
N CYS A 327 -5.31 2.31 -15.45
CA CYS A 327 -4.13 2.06 -14.63
C CYS A 327 -4.11 0.63 -14.10
N LEU A 328 -2.91 0.11 -13.85
CA LEU A 328 -2.66 -1.22 -13.31
C LEU A 328 -1.54 -1.16 -12.29
N GLY A 329 -1.74 -1.76 -11.13
CA GLY A 329 -0.70 -1.92 -10.11
C GLY A 329 -0.74 -3.29 -9.43
N HIS A 330 0.41 -3.71 -8.91
CA HIS A 330 0.53 -4.95 -8.15
C HIS A 330 -0.08 -4.81 -6.76
N ASN A 331 -1.24 -5.40 -6.53
CA ASN A 331 -2.01 -5.20 -5.31
C ASN A 331 -1.37 -5.74 -4.02
N THR A 332 -0.48 -6.74 -4.10
CA THR A 332 0.25 -7.25 -2.91
C THR A 332 1.65 -6.64 -2.73
N ILE A 333 2.21 -5.99 -3.75
CA ILE A 333 3.52 -5.31 -3.67
C ILE A 333 3.25 -3.81 -3.48
N ARG A 334 2.99 -3.06 -4.56
CA ARG A 334 2.61 -1.65 -4.45
C ARG A 334 1.38 -1.44 -3.58
N GLY A 335 0.39 -2.30 -3.69
CA GLY A 335 -0.86 -2.20 -2.92
C GLY A 335 -0.77 -2.64 -1.47
N ALA A 336 0.35 -3.22 -1.02
CA ALA A 336 0.49 -3.72 0.34
C ALA A 336 1.93 -3.66 0.86
N ALA A 337 2.67 -4.78 0.83
CA ALA A 337 3.93 -4.90 1.57
C ALA A 337 5.01 -3.95 1.06
N GLY A 338 5.12 -3.77 -0.27
CA GLY A 338 6.07 -2.84 -0.87
C GLY A 338 5.81 -1.39 -0.49
N ALA A 339 4.53 -0.97 -0.42
CA ALA A 339 4.17 0.36 0.09
C ALA A 339 4.58 0.53 1.56
N GLY A 340 4.34 -0.47 2.41
CA GLY A 340 4.74 -0.41 3.82
C GLY A 340 6.25 -0.26 3.98
N ILE A 341 7.03 -1.04 3.23
CA ILE A 341 8.50 -0.95 3.23
C ILE A 341 8.94 0.45 2.76
N LEU A 342 8.39 0.96 1.66
CA LEU A 342 8.72 2.29 1.14
C LEU A 342 8.37 3.42 2.13
N SER A 343 7.25 3.28 2.84
CA SER A 343 6.84 4.18 3.91
C SER A 343 7.81 4.15 5.08
N ALA A 344 8.30 2.97 5.50
CA ALA A 344 9.34 2.84 6.52
C ALA A 344 10.64 3.52 6.07
N GLU A 345 11.09 3.25 4.85
CA GLU A 345 12.29 3.87 4.29
C GLU A 345 12.21 5.40 4.30
N LEU A 346 11.06 5.96 3.89
CA LEU A 346 10.85 7.41 3.88
C LEU A 346 10.88 7.98 5.31
N MET A 347 10.21 7.32 6.26
CA MET A 347 10.18 7.75 7.66
C MET A 347 11.56 7.71 8.31
N ILE A 348 12.37 6.67 8.06
CA ILE A 348 13.75 6.60 8.56
C ILE A 348 14.60 7.69 7.89
N ALA A 349 14.49 7.88 6.57
CA ALA A 349 15.25 8.91 5.85
C ALA A 349 14.92 10.34 6.32
N LYS A 350 13.68 10.57 6.78
CA LYS A 350 13.22 11.85 7.35
C LYS A 350 13.39 11.96 8.86
N GLY A 351 13.91 10.92 9.54
CA GLY A 351 14.22 10.96 10.97
C GLY A 351 13.02 10.77 11.91
N TYR A 352 11.93 10.15 11.44
CA TYR A 352 10.80 9.76 12.31
C TYR A 352 11.04 8.43 13.04
N ILE A 353 11.97 7.60 12.55
CA ILE A 353 12.34 6.28 13.10
C ILE A 353 13.85 6.19 13.36
#